data_AF-A0A7V2WQZ0-F1
#
_entry.id   AF-A0A7V2WQZ0-F1
#
_cell.length_a   1.000
_cell.length_b   1.000
_cell.length_c   1.000
_cell.angle_alpha   90.00
_cell.angle_beta   90.00
_cell.angle_gamma   90.00
#
_symmetry.space_group_name_H-M   'P 1'
#
loop_
_entity.id
_entity.type
_entity.pdbx_description
1 polymer ?
#
loop_
_entity_poly.entity_id
_entity_poly.type
_entity_poly.pdbx_seq_one_letter_code
_entity_poly.pdbx_strand_id
1 'polypeptide(L)' 'MPQLLVRNLQEETVESLKQRAKANHRSLQAELALILEDAAKVQSVSFWKHSASIREQLARSKKSFSDSTELIREDRDR' A
#
# COMPACT_ATOMS: atom_id res chain seq x y z
N MET A 1 24.31 -3.17 -11.47
CA MET A 1 23.51 -3.08 -10.23
C MET A 1 23.19 -1.61 -9.99
N PRO A 2 21.92 -1.22 -9.85
CA PRO A 2 21.60 0.15 -9.47
C PRO A 2 22.09 0.42 -8.04
N GLN A 3 22.64 1.61 -7.81
CA GLN A 3 23.10 2.04 -6.49
C GLN A 3 22.40 3.35 -6.12
N LEU A 4 21.87 3.41 -4.90
CA LEU A 4 21.17 4.57 -4.35
C LEU A 4 21.91 5.05 -3.10
N LEU A 5 22.18 6.34 -3.01
CA LEU A 5 22.77 6.97 -1.84
C LEU A 5 21.82 8.06 -1.35
N VAL A 6 21.34 7.92 -0.11
CA VAL A 6 20.47 8.90 0.54
C VAL A 6 21.28 9.65 1.59
N ARG A 7 21.35 10.98 1.48
CA ARG A 7 22.10 11.86 2.40
C ARG A 7 21.16 12.53 3.39
N ASN A 8 21.72 12.98 4.51
CA ASN A 8 21.03 13.82 5.50
C ASN A 8 19.78 13.16 6.11
N LEU A 9 19.81 11.85 6.36
CA LEU A 9 18.80 11.21 7.21
C LEU A 9 19.04 11.62 8.67
N GLN A 10 17.93 11.86 9.38
CA GLN A 10 17.95 12.00 10.82
C GLN A 10 18.43 10.70 11.47
N GLU A 11 19.29 10.82 12.48
CA GLU A 11 19.90 9.66 13.14
C GLU A 11 18.85 8.74 13.76
N GLU A 12 17.81 9.32 14.36
CA GLU A 12 16.65 8.59 14.90
C GLU A 12 15.94 7.72 13.85
N THR A 13 15.87 8.21 12.61
CA THR A 13 15.26 7.45 11.51
C THR A 13 16.11 6.25 11.14
N VAL A 14 17.44 6.42 11.10
CA VAL A 14 18.39 5.33 10.82
C VAL A 14 18.32 4.27 11.94
N GLU A 15 18.24 4.69 13.20
CA GLU A 15 18.10 3.82 14.36
C GLU A 15 16.83 2.95 14.25
N SER A 16 15.69 3.59 13.99
CA SER A 16 14.40 2.90 13.83
C SER A 16 14.42 1.87 12.69
N LEU A 17 15.02 2.23 11.56
CA LEU A 17 15.17 1.32 10.41
C LEU A 17 16.09 0.13 10.72
N LYS A 18 17.17 0.34 11.49
CA LYS A 18 18.03 -0.75 11.97
C LYS A 18 17.27 -1.71 12.89
N GLN A 19 16.46 -1.19 13.81
CA GLN A 19 15.65 -2.03 14.69
C GLN A 19 14.62 -2.85 13.91
N ARG A 20 13.97 -2.23 12.93
CA ARG A 20 13.04 -2.91 12.02
C ARG A 20 13.73 -4.02 11.22
N ALA A 21 14.92 -3.76 10.68
CA ALA A 21 15.70 -4.77 9.95
C ALA A 21 16.08 -5.96 10.85
N LYS A 22 16.49 -5.71 12.11
CA LYS A 22 16.76 -6.74 13.12
C LYS A 22 15.53 -7.58 13.43
N ALA A 23 14.39 -6.93 13.68
CA ALA A 23 13.13 -7.62 13.96
C ALA A 23 12.69 -8.53 12.80
N ASN A 24 12.99 -8.12 11.57
CA ASN A 24 12.68 -8.87 10.37
C ASN A 24 13.80 -9.84 9.92
N HIS A 25 14.81 -10.07 10.76
CA HIS A 25 15.96 -10.96 10.49
C HIS A 25 16.65 -10.73 9.15
N ARG A 26 16.74 -9.46 8.71
CA ARG A 26 17.35 -9.09 7.44
C ARG A 26 18.36 -7.96 7.58
N SER A 27 19.23 -7.81 6.60
CA SER A 27 20.17 -6.69 6.57
C SER A 27 19.42 -5.36 6.38
N LEU A 28 20.01 -4.27 6.86
CA LEU A 28 19.45 -2.93 6.68
C LEU A 28 19.23 -2.61 5.19
N GLN A 29 20.18 -3.01 4.34
CA GLN A 29 20.09 -2.83 2.90
C GLN A 29 18.91 -3.61 2.29
N ALA A 30 18.68 -4.85 2.71
CA ALA A 30 17.57 -5.64 2.23
C ALA A 30 16.21 -5.08 2.68
N GLU A 31 16.11 -4.63 3.93
CA GLU A 31 14.89 -3.96 4.43
C GLU A 31 14.59 -2.68 3.64
N LEU A 32 15.62 -1.85 3.40
CA LEU A 32 15.47 -0.62 2.63
C LEU A 32 15.08 -0.87 1.18
N ALA A 33 15.69 -1.87 0.54
CA ALA A 33 15.33 -2.27 -0.82
C ALA A 33 13.84 -2.64 -0.91
N LEU A 34 13.36 -3.46 0.02
CA LEU A 34 11.95 -3.85 0.08
C LEU A 34 11.02 -2.66 0.30
N ILE A 35 11.36 -1.76 1.23
CA ILE A 35 10.56 -0.55 1.48
C ILE A 35 10.49 0.33 0.23
N LEU A 36 11.60 0.51 -0.48
CA LEU A 36 11.65 1.34 -1.68
C LEU A 36 10.91 0.69 -2.85
N GLU A 37 11.05 -0.62 -3.04
CA GLU A 37 10.31 -1.37 -4.06
C GLU A 37 8.80 -1.34 -3.80
N ASP A 38 8.39 -1.48 -2.54
CA ASP A 38 6.98 -1.43 -2.15
C ASP A 38 6.40 -0.02 -2.33
N ALA A 39 7.13 1.01 -1.87
CA ALA A 39 6.75 2.40 -2.09
C ALA A 39 6.66 2.76 -3.59
N ALA A 40 7.54 2.19 -4.42
CA ALA A 40 7.48 2.35 -5.86
C ALA A 40 6.24 1.67 -6.48
N LYS A 41 5.78 0.54 -5.93
CA LYS A 41 4.52 -0.12 -6.36
C LYS A 41 3.29 0.71 -5.99
N VAL A 42 3.28 1.31 -4.80
CA VAL A 42 2.13 2.09 -4.28
C VAL A 42 1.95 3.42 -5.03
N GLN A 43 2.99 3.98 -5.64
CA GLN A 43 2.89 5.17 -6.51
C GLN A 43 2.28 4.90 -7.89
N SER A 44 1.56 3.79 -8.06
CA SER A 44 0.66 3.64 -9.20
C SER A 44 -0.51 4.62 -9.00
N VAL A 45 -0.36 5.81 -9.58
CA VAL A 45 -1.47 6.70 -10.00
C VAL A 45 -2.59 5.88 -10.68
N SER A 46 -2.24 4.70 -11.20
CA SER A 46 -3.11 3.60 -11.59
C SER A 46 -4.21 3.25 -10.57
N PHE A 47 -3.98 3.06 -9.27
CA PHE A 47 -5.06 2.59 -8.39
C PHE A 47 -6.25 3.57 -8.31
N TRP A 48 -5.96 4.86 -8.09
CA TRP A 48 -6.99 5.89 -8.07
C TRP A 48 -7.62 6.13 -9.44
N LYS A 49 -6.83 6.07 -10.52
CA LYS A 49 -7.36 6.13 -11.90
C LYS A 49 -8.23 4.92 -12.26
N HIS A 50 -7.84 3.73 -11.82
CA HIS A 50 -8.54 2.48 -12.10
C HIS A 50 -9.84 2.40 -11.30
N SER A 51 -9.81 2.78 -10.02
CA SER A 51 -11.02 2.90 -9.20
C SER A 51 -11.96 3.99 -9.71
N ALA A 52 -11.45 5.12 -10.19
CA ALA A 52 -12.26 6.15 -10.86
C ALA A 52 -12.89 5.61 -12.16
N SER A 53 -12.13 4.88 -12.99
CA SER A 53 -12.63 4.25 -14.21
C SER A 53 -13.73 3.22 -13.93
N ILE A 54 -13.54 2.36 -12.92
CA ILE A 54 -14.56 1.38 -12.50
C ILE A 54 -15.82 2.10 -12.02
N ARG A 55 -15.67 3.16 -11.21
CA ARG A 55 -16.81 3.96 -10.73
C ARG A 55 -17.58 4.60 -11.88
N GLU A 56 -16.88 5.11 -12.88
CA GLU A 56 -17.51 5.70 -14.07
C GLU A 56 -18.24 4.66 -14.92
N GLN A 57 -17.66 3.47 -15.10
CA GLN A 57 -18.32 2.35 -15.77
C GLN A 57 -19.58 1.88 -15.04
N LEU A 58 -19.52 1.78 -13.71
CA LEU A 58 -20.68 1.40 -12.88
C LEU A 58 -21.78 2.47 -12.92
N ALA A 59 -21.42 3.75 -12.86
CA ALA A 59 -22.37 4.85 -13.02
C ALA A 59 -23.06 4.84 -14.39
N ARG A 60 -22.31 4.53 -15.46
CA ARG A 60 -22.86 4.40 -16.82
C ARG A 60 -23.70 3.14 -17.03
N SER A 61 -23.49 2.09 -16.23
CA SER A 61 -24.20 0.80 -16.35
C SER A 61 -25.70 0.87 -16.05
N LYS A 62 -26.23 1.99 -15.52
CA LYS A 62 -27.65 2.17 -15.11
C LYS A 62 -28.20 1.04 -14.21
N LYS A 63 -27.34 0.21 -13.61
CA LYS A 63 -27.75 -0.84 -12.67
C LYS A 63 -28.04 -0.20 -11.32
N SER A 64 -29.22 -0.49 -10.78
CA SER A 64 -29.50 -0.19 -9.37
C SER A 64 -28.83 -1.26 -8.53
N PHE A 65 -27.86 -0.87 -7.70
CA PHE A 65 -27.28 -1.76 -6.71
C PHE A 65 -28.21 -1.79 -5.50
N SER A 66 -28.51 -2.99 -5.00
CA SER A 66 -29.28 -3.16 -3.77
C SER A 66 -28.43 -2.75 -2.56
N ASP A 67 -29.07 -2.22 -1.52
CA ASP A 67 -28.39 -1.90 -0.27
C ASP A 67 -27.83 -3.19 0.34
N SER A 68 -26.52 -3.22 0.54
CA SER A 68 -25.79 -4.39 1.05
C SER A 68 -25.86 -4.50 2.58
N THR A 69 -26.49 -3.52 3.24
CA THR A 69 -26.50 -3.40 4.70
C THR A 69 -27.10 -4.63 5.39
N GLU A 70 -28.12 -5.26 4.83
CA GLU A 70 -28.71 -6.48 5.41
C GLU A 70 -27.75 -7.67 5.34
N LEU A 71 -27.10 -7.89 4.20
CA LEU A 71 -26.12 -8.96 4.00
C LEU A 71 -24.90 -8.82 4.93
N ILE A 72 -24.46 -7.58 5.17
CA ILE A 72 -23.33 -7.30 6.08
C ILE A 72 -23.73 -7.56 7.54
N ARG A 73 -24.99 -7.30 7.93
CA ARG A 73 -25.47 -7.60 9.29
C ARG A 73 -25.53 -9.11 9.53
N GLU A 74 -26.03 -9.87 8.57
CA GLU A 74 -26.08 -11.34 8.65
C GLU A 74 -24.69 -11.98 8.82
N ASP A 75 -23.67 -11.44 8.15
CA ASP A 75 -22.29 -11.95 8.25
C ASP A 75 -21.61 -11.55 9.58
N ARG A 76 -21.98 -10.41 10.16
CA ARG A 76 -21.42 -9.92 11.43
C ARG A 76 -21.98 -10.65 12.66
N ASP A 77 -23.21 -11.12 12.59
CA ASP A 77 -23.89 -11.79 13.70
C ASP A 77 -23.69 -13.33 13.69
N ARG A 78 -22.71 -13.81 12.91
CA ARG A 78 -22.35 -15.23 12.75
C ARG A 78 -21.15 -15.68 13.58
#